data_AF-A0AAW0LZE9-F1
#
_entry.id   AF-A0AAW0LZE9-F1
#
_cell.length_a   1.000
_cell.length_b   1.000
_cell.length_c   1.000
_cell.angle_alpha   90.00
_cell.angle_beta   90.00
_cell.angle_gamma   90.00
#
_symmetry.space_group_name_H-M   'P 1'
#
loop_
_entity.id
_entity.type
_entity.pdbx_description
1 polymer ?
#
loop_
_entity_poly.entity_id
_entity_poly.type
_entity_poly.pdbx_seq_one_letter_code
_entity_poly.pdbx_strand_id
1 'polypeptide(L)' 'METRLPDPANSESFVVRTLDRKTLWEMQTPQVIKPELLKKGFELVNREGLEVTDDVSIVEHLKHPVYITEGSYTNIK' A
#
# COMPACT_ATOMS: atom_id res chain seq x y z
N MET A 1 -13.16 4.46 -7.48
CA MET A 1 -13.77 3.60 -6.45
C MET A 1 -12.87 2.40 -6.35
N GLU A 2 -12.00 2.38 -5.35
CA GLU A 2 -11.01 1.31 -5.18
C GLU A 2 -11.72 0.10 -4.59
N THR A 3 -11.80 -0.99 -5.34
CA THR A 3 -12.28 -2.27 -4.82
C THR A 3 -11.17 -2.87 -3.99
N ARG A 4 -11.17 -2.56 -2.69
CA ARG A 4 -10.38 -3.33 -1.70
C ARG A 4 -10.72 -4.80 -1.93
N LEU A 5 -9.72 -5.60 -2.30
CA LEU A 5 -9.92 -7.03 -2.49
C LEU A 5 -10.45 -7.58 -1.16
N PRO A 6 -11.54 -8.39 -1.16
CA PRO A 6 -12.03 -8.97 0.08
C PRO A 6 -10.95 -9.86 0.69
N ASP A 7 -10.84 -9.79 2.02
CA ASP A 7 -9.79 -10.45 2.79
C ASP A 7 -9.74 -11.96 2.47
N PRO A 8 -8.53 -12.55 2.31
CA PRO A 8 -8.39 -13.96 1.98
C PRO A 8 -8.81 -14.89 3.13
N ALA A 9 -8.89 -14.38 4.37
CA ALA A 9 -9.25 -15.12 5.56
C ALA A 9 -10.32 -14.38 6.39
N ASN A 10 -11.13 -15.12 7.12
CA ASN A 10 -12.10 -14.56 8.07
C ASN A 10 -11.46 -14.30 9.45
N SER A 11 -12.24 -13.72 10.36
CA SER A 11 -11.81 -13.42 11.74
C SER A 11 -11.43 -14.64 12.57
N GLU A 12 -11.80 -15.85 12.14
CA GLU A 12 -11.47 -17.13 12.77
C GLU A 12 -10.25 -17.80 12.12
N SER A 13 -9.52 -17.08 11.26
CA SER A 13 -8.35 -17.57 10.52
C SER A 13 -8.62 -18.69 9.50
N PHE A 14 -9.88 -18.86 9.06
CA PHE A 14 -10.20 -19.77 7.96
C PHE A 14 -10.05 -19.09 6.60
N VAL A 15 -9.51 -19.83 5.62
CA VAL A 15 -9.39 -19.37 4.23
C VAL A 15 -10.79 -19.23 3.62
N VAL A 16 -11.13 -18.01 3.20
CA VAL A 16 -12.38 -17.69 2.49
C VAL A 16 -12.17 -17.76 0.97
N ARG A 17 -10.96 -17.40 0.50
CA ARG A 17 -10.60 -17.43 -0.92
C ARG A 17 -9.10 -17.48 -1.13
N THR A 18 -8.70 -17.98 -2.29
CA THR A 18 -7.32 -17.87 -2.78
C THR A 18 -7.17 -16.63 -3.66
N LEU A 19 -6.14 -15.82 -3.40
CA LEU A 19 -5.78 -14.67 -4.24
C LEU A 19 -4.88 -15.14 -5.41
N ASP A 20 -4.99 -14.49 -6.57
CA ASP A 20 -4.08 -14.73 -7.69
C ASP A 20 -2.70 -14.14 -7.36
N ARG A 21 -1.72 -15.01 -7.10
CA ARG A 21 -0.37 -14.58 -6.71
C ARG A 21 0.36 -13.81 -7.81
N LYS A 22 -0.06 -13.93 -9.08
CA LYS A 22 0.56 -13.19 -10.20
C LYS A 22 0.31 -11.68 -10.12
N THR A 23 -0.71 -11.27 -9.38
CA THR A 23 -1.07 -9.85 -9.21
C THR A 23 -0.60 -9.29 -7.87
N LEU A 24 -0.01 -10.11 -7.00
CA LEU A 24 0.43 -9.70 -5.67
C LEU A 24 1.91 -9.32 -5.69
N TRP A 25 2.22 -8.18 -5.08
CA TRP A 25 3.58 -7.70 -4.86
C TRP A 25 3.80 -7.52 -3.37
N GLU A 26 4.91 -8.04 -2.86
CA GLU A 26 5.31 -7.79 -1.48
C GLU A 26 6.06 -6.46 -1.43
N MET A 27 5.57 -5.53 -0.62
CA MET A 27 6.18 -4.22 -0.49
C MET A 27 7.47 -4.30 0.35
N GLN A 28 8.58 -3.78 -0.19
CA GLN A 28 9.90 -3.78 0.45
C GLN A 28 10.41 -2.36 0.68
N THR A 29 11.49 -2.23 1.47
CA THR A 29 12.24 -0.97 1.66
C THR A 29 13.58 -1.02 0.91
N PRO A 30 14.22 0.12 0.58
CA PRO A 30 13.77 1.49 0.80
C PRO A 30 12.62 1.88 -0.14
N GLN A 31 11.69 2.68 0.38
CA GLN A 31 10.68 3.37 -0.42
C GLN A 31 11.16 4.81 -0.63
N VAL A 32 11.08 5.32 -1.86
CA VAL A 32 11.56 6.67 -2.21
C VAL A 32 10.37 7.54 -2.58
N ILE A 33 10.13 8.59 -1.77
CA ILE A 33 9.01 9.51 -1.94
C ILE A 33 9.53 10.94 -1.93
N LYS A 34 8.98 11.79 -2.80
CA LYS A 34 9.31 13.21 -2.81
C LYS A 34 8.78 13.87 -1.53
N PRO A 35 9.60 14.63 -0.78
CA PRO A 35 9.18 15.23 0.50
C PRO A 35 7.90 16.08 0.40
N GLU A 36 7.71 16.81 -0.71
CA GLU A 36 6.53 17.63 -0.95
C GLU A 36 5.25 16.82 -1.15
N LEU A 37 5.34 15.60 -1.70
CA LEU A 37 4.19 14.70 -1.83
C LEU A 37 3.81 14.17 -0.45
N LEU A 38 4.80 13.73 0.32
CA LEU A 38 4.56 13.21 1.67
C LEU A 38 3.92 14.26 2.57
N LYS A 39 4.42 15.51 2.54
CA LYS A 39 3.85 16.63 3.30
C LYS A 39 2.39 16.91 2.92
N LYS A 40 2.08 17.01 1.62
CA LYS A 40 0.71 17.23 1.13
C LYS A 40 -0.22 16.09 1.51
N GLY A 41 0.27 14.85 1.47
CA GLY A 41 -0.48 13.66 1.83
C GLY A 41 -0.86 13.67 3.31
N PHE A 42 0.10 13.98 4.19
CA PHE A 42 -0.20 14.14 5.62
C PHE A 42 -1.21 15.26 5.89
N GLU A 43 -1.13 16.40 5.21
CA GLU A 43 -2.11 17.47 5.34
C GLU A 43 -3.52 17.03 4.91
N LEU A 44 -3.62 16.25 3.82
CA LEU A 44 -4.88 15.66 3.35
C LEU A 44 -5.45 14.67 4.37
N VAL A 45 -4.65 13.69 4.77
CA VAL A 45 -5.02 12.60 5.69
C VAL A 45 -5.51 13.16 7.02
N ASN A 46 -4.79 14.15 7.58
CA ASN A 46 -5.19 14.79 8.84
C ASN A 46 -6.47 15.61 8.71
N ARG A 47 -6.66 16.32 7.58
CA ARG A 47 -7.88 17.11 7.35
C ARG A 47 -9.11 16.22 7.19
N GLU A 48 -8.96 15.06 6.58
CA GLU A 48 -10.07 14.18 6.20
C GLU A 48 -10.25 12.98 7.14
N GLY A 49 -9.34 12.80 8.11
CA GLY A 49 -9.40 11.71 9.09
C GLY A 49 -9.22 10.33 8.44
N LEU A 50 -8.36 10.23 7.42
CA LEU A 50 -8.14 9.00 6.66
C LEU A 50 -7.22 8.04 7.42
N GLU A 51 -7.48 6.74 7.29
CA GLU A 51 -6.59 5.69 7.79
C GLU A 51 -5.48 5.40 6.76
N VAL A 52 -4.24 5.27 7.25
CA VAL A 52 -3.04 5.00 6.43
C VAL A 52 -2.17 3.95 7.10
N THR A 53 -1.56 3.06 6.33
CA THR A 53 -0.78 1.92 6.83
C THR A 53 0.72 2.09 6.63
N ASP A 54 1.13 2.86 5.63
CA ASP A 54 2.52 3.18 5.31
C ASP A 54 2.63 4.49 4.49
N ASP A 55 3.86 4.92 4.16
CA ASP A 55 4.08 6.17 3.43
C ASP A 55 3.54 6.13 1.99
N VAL A 56 3.48 4.95 1.38
CA VAL A 56 2.92 4.77 0.02
C VAL A 56 1.41 5.00 0.04
N SER A 57 0.70 4.44 1.03
CA SER A 57 -0.74 4.61 1.21
C SER A 57 -1.14 6.08 1.41
N ILE A 58 -0.26 6.91 1.98
CA ILE A 58 -0.46 8.37 2.07
C ILE A 58 -0.45 9.01 0.66
N VAL A 59 0.46 8.57 -0.21
CA VAL A 59 0.59 9.08 -1.58
C VAL A 59 -0.55 8.60 -2.47
N GLU A 60 -1.07 7.40 -2.23
CA GLU A 60 -2.26 6.87 -2.91
C GLU A 60 -3.50 7.74 -2.66
N HIS A 61 -3.69 8.26 -1.43
CA HIS A 61 -4.79 9.19 -1.13
C HIS A 61 -4.72 10.51 -1.93
N LEU A 62 -3.51 10.91 -2.35
CA LEU A 62 -3.33 12.05 -3.27
C LEU A 62 -3.67 11.72 -4.73
N LYS A 63 -4.06 10.47 -5.03
CA LYS A 63 -4.25 9.92 -6.39
C LYS A 63 -3.00 10.06 -7.27
N HIS A 64 -1.84 10.08 -6.65
CA HIS A 64 -0.57 10.12 -7.37
C HIS A 64 -0.15 8.70 -7.71
N PRO A 65 0.26 8.42 -8.96
CA PRO A 65 0.69 7.07 -9.33
C PRO A 65 1.97 6.68 -8.58
N VAL A 66 1.99 5.45 -8.09
CA VAL A 66 3.16 4.83 -7.46
C VAL A 66 3.75 3.82 -8.44
N TYR A 67 5.07 3.90 -8.66
CA TYR A 67 5.78 3.01 -9.56
C TYR A 67 6.43 1.88 -8.78
N ILE A 68 6.17 0.63 -9.16
CA ILE A 68 6.80 -0.55 -8.57
C ILE A 68 8.06 -0.90 -9.37
N THR A 69 9.18 -1.04 -8.68
CA THR A 69 10.42 -1.58 -9.24
C THR A 69 10.59 -3.03 -8.81
N GLU A 70 11.13 -3.88 -9.68
CA GLU A 70 11.50 -5.24 -9.29
C GLU A 70 12.52 -5.20 -8.14
N GLY A 71 12.18 -5.85 -7.03
CA GLY A 71 13.10 -6.03 -5.91
C GLY A 71 14.18 -7.05 -6.28
N SER A 72 15.38 -6.89 -5.72
CA SER A 72 16.39 -7.95 -5.76
C SER A 72 16.07 -8.99 -4.70
N TYR A 73 16.28 -10.28 -5.02
CA TYR A 73 16.26 -11.38 -4.04
C TYR A 73 17.22 -11.17 -2.85
N THR A 74 18.21 -10.29 -2.99
CA THR A 74 19.16 -9.93 -1.93
C THR A 74 18.59 -8.91 -0.94
N ASN A 75 17.40 -8.37 -1.18
CA ASN A 75 16.71 -7.54 -0.20
C ASN A 75 16.03 -8.45 0.82
N ILE A 76 16.84 -8.99 1.72
CA ILE A 76 16.38 -9.90 2.78
C ILE A 76 15.85 -9.04 3.92
N LYS A 77 14.59 -9.25 4.28
CA LYS A 77 13.94 -8.73 5.48
C LYS A 77 13.93 -9.77 6.59
#